data_AF-A0A6F9BGC5-F1
#
_entry.id   AF-A0A6F9BGC5-F1
#
_cell.length_a   1.000
_cell.length_b   1.000
_cell.length_c   1.000
_cell.angle_alpha   90.00
_cell.angle_beta   90.00
_cell.angle_gamma   90.00
#
_symmetry.space_group_name_H-M   'P 1'
#
loop_
_entity.id
_entity.type
_entity.pdbx_description
1 polymer ?
#
loop_
_entity_poly.entity_id
_entity_poly.type
_entity_poly.pdbx_seq_one_letter_code
_entity_poly.pdbx_strand_id
1 'polypeptide(L)'
;MPVHSREKKESNHEEMEVDYPEQDGSSSDEDDTESSSVSEDGDSSEMDDEDCERRRVECLDEMTNLEKQFGDLKDQLYKERLSQVDAKLKEVIAGKASEYLDPLANLQENMQIRTKVAGIYRELCIESVKNKYDCEIQAAFQHWESEKLLLFDTVQSELVEKIRRLEEDRHISTNKNEKYQHNARSEEGKLYYDGEWYCRGQTICIDKKDEVPTRAIITTINHDEVWFKRLDGSKSKLYISQLQKAKYTIKHS
;
A
#
# COMPACT_ATOMS: atom_id res chain seq x y z
N MET A 1 -2.55 -0.80 2.89
CA MET A 1 -3.20 -1.84 3.72
C MET A 1 -3.47 -1.26 5.10
N PRO A 2 -4.63 -1.52 5.72
CA PRO A 2 -5.03 -0.89 6.98
C PRO A 2 -4.13 -1.29 8.15
N VAL A 3 -3.73 -0.31 8.95
CA VAL A 3 -2.91 -0.47 10.16
C VAL A 3 -3.86 -0.62 11.34
N HIS A 4 -3.96 -1.81 11.92
CA HIS A 4 -4.72 -2.01 13.16
C HIS A 4 -3.86 -1.64 14.36
N SER A 5 -4.20 -0.52 15.00
CA SER A 5 -3.72 -0.13 16.32
C SER A 5 -4.27 -1.12 17.36
N ARG A 6 -3.38 -1.90 17.98
CA ARG A 6 -3.72 -2.85 19.04
C ARG A 6 -3.76 -2.12 20.38
N GLU A 7 -4.96 -1.94 20.92
CA GLU A 7 -5.19 -1.49 22.29
C GLU A 7 -4.59 -2.49 23.30
N LYS A 8 -3.82 -1.97 24.26
CA LYS A 8 -3.38 -2.70 25.45
C LYS A 8 -4.41 -2.49 26.55
N LYS A 9 -5.00 -3.58 27.03
CA LYS A 9 -5.67 -3.67 28.34
C LYS A 9 -5.08 -4.90 29.04
N GLU A 10 -4.25 -4.65 30.05
CA GLU A 10 -3.78 -5.64 31.02
C GLU A 10 -4.59 -5.49 32.32
N SER A 11 -4.63 -6.58 33.09
CA SER A 11 -5.22 -6.77 34.43
C SER A 11 -6.54 -7.53 34.44
N ASN A 12 -6.45 -8.86 34.37
CA ASN A 12 -7.46 -9.75 34.91
C ASN A 12 -6.80 -10.51 36.08
N HIS A 13 -7.14 -10.10 37.30
CA HIS A 13 -6.76 -10.74 38.55
C HIS A 13 -7.83 -11.79 38.84
N GLU A 14 -7.47 -13.07 38.71
CA GLU A 14 -8.34 -14.20 39.03
C GLU A 14 -8.29 -14.47 40.54
N GLU A 15 -9.31 -14.06 41.29
CA GLU A 15 -9.63 -14.62 42.60
C GLU A 15 -10.71 -15.68 42.42
N MET A 16 -10.35 -16.94 42.67
CA MET A 16 -11.24 -18.09 42.59
C MET A 16 -11.94 -18.24 43.94
N GLU A 17 -13.09 -17.59 44.09
CA GLU A 17 -13.98 -17.78 45.24
C GLU A 17 -14.75 -19.09 45.02
N VAL A 18 -14.52 -20.09 45.87
CA VAL A 18 -15.19 -21.39 45.82
C VAL A 18 -16.42 -21.31 46.72
N ASP A 19 -17.58 -21.17 46.08
CA ASP A 19 -18.90 -21.24 46.71
C ASP A 19 -19.21 -22.71 47.09
N TYR A 20 -19.36 -22.98 48.38
CA TYR A 20 -19.86 -24.28 48.87
C TYR A 20 -21.38 -24.20 48.98
N PRO A 21 -22.14 -25.09 48.31
CA PRO A 21 -23.57 -25.18 48.54
C PRO A 21 -23.82 -25.81 49.92
N GLU A 22 -24.27 -25.02 50.89
CA GLU A 22 -24.93 -25.54 52.09
C GLU A 22 -26.28 -26.13 51.65
N GLN A 23 -26.36 -27.46 51.69
CA GLN A 23 -27.59 -28.20 51.42
C GLN A 23 -28.11 -28.85 52.70
N ASP A 24 -29.26 -28.33 53.12
CA ASP A 24 -30.38 -28.96 53.82
C ASP A 24 -30.13 -29.66 55.16
N GLY A 25 -30.41 -28.92 56.23
CA GLY A 25 -30.87 -29.46 57.52
C GLY A 25 -32.35 -29.13 57.73
N SER A 26 -33.23 -29.83 57.01
CA SER A 26 -34.67 -29.85 57.27
C SER A 26 -35.00 -30.99 58.22
N SER A 27 -35.63 -30.69 59.36
CA SER A 27 -36.50 -31.58 60.14
C SER A 27 -37.04 -30.77 61.32
N SER A 28 -38.17 -30.07 61.16
CA SER A 28 -39.50 -30.55 61.53
C SER A 28 -39.69 -30.57 63.06
N ASP A 29 -40.31 -29.49 63.54
CA ASP A 29 -41.04 -29.45 64.82
C ASP A 29 -42.17 -30.48 64.76
N GLU A 30 -42.19 -31.40 65.73
CA GLU A 30 -43.32 -32.31 65.97
C GLU A 30 -43.66 -32.23 67.47
N ASP A 31 -44.73 -31.48 67.70
CA ASP A 31 -45.70 -31.43 68.77
C ASP A 31 -45.55 -32.31 70.03
N ASP A 32 -45.73 -31.60 71.16
CA ASP A 32 -46.25 -32.07 72.44
C ASP A 32 -47.33 -33.15 72.26
N THR A 33 -47.00 -34.38 72.65
CA THR A 33 -48.01 -35.40 72.92
C THR A 33 -48.12 -35.60 74.42
N GLU A 34 -49.12 -34.94 74.99
CA GLU A 34 -49.67 -35.14 76.32
C GLU A 34 -49.76 -36.64 76.65
N SER A 35 -48.88 -37.13 77.52
CA SER A 35 -48.94 -38.51 78.01
C SER A 35 -50.13 -38.64 78.97
N SER A 36 -51.31 -38.87 78.40
CA SER A 36 -52.51 -39.25 79.14
C SER A 36 -52.24 -40.49 79.98
N SER A 37 -52.17 -40.30 81.30
CA SER A 37 -52.06 -41.38 82.27
C SER A 37 -53.38 -42.14 82.32
N VAL A 38 -53.49 -43.19 81.51
CA VAL A 38 -54.54 -44.20 81.66
C VAL A 38 -54.04 -45.25 82.64
N SER A 39 -54.76 -45.38 83.75
CA SER A 39 -54.57 -46.44 84.73
C SER A 39 -54.90 -47.78 84.08
N GLU A 40 -53.93 -48.69 84.05
CA GLU A 40 -54.19 -50.10 83.84
C GLU A 40 -53.93 -50.84 85.15
N ASP A 41 -55.04 -51.17 85.82
CA ASP A 41 -55.10 -52.23 86.81
C ASP A 41 -54.90 -53.54 86.01
N GLY A 42 -53.65 -53.95 85.89
CA GLY A 42 -53.19 -55.06 85.06
C GLY A 42 -52.36 -56.01 85.91
N ASP A 43 -53.02 -57.09 86.34
CA ASP A 43 -52.49 -58.37 86.77
C ASP A 43 -50.96 -58.50 86.60
N SER A 44 -50.23 -58.34 87.71
CA SER A 44 -48.80 -58.58 87.79
C SER A 44 -48.56 -60.08 87.65
N SER A 45 -48.68 -60.61 86.44
CA SER A 45 -48.10 -61.89 86.08
C SER A 45 -46.60 -61.74 86.28
N GLU A 46 -46.11 -62.33 87.35
CA GLU A 46 -44.71 -62.52 87.71
C GLU A 46 -44.04 -63.26 86.55
N MET A 47 -43.60 -62.49 85.55
CA MET A 47 -42.64 -62.97 84.56
C MET A 47 -41.43 -63.41 85.35
N ASP A 48 -41.05 -64.69 85.20
CA ASP A 48 -39.87 -65.25 85.83
C ASP A 48 -38.69 -64.32 85.55
N ASP A 49 -38.05 -63.82 86.61
CA ASP A 49 -36.90 -62.90 86.52
C ASP A 49 -35.82 -63.48 85.60
N GLU A 50 -35.75 -64.81 85.50
CA GLU A 50 -34.87 -65.53 84.57
C GLU A 50 -35.19 -65.32 83.08
N ASP A 51 -36.47 -65.16 82.69
CA ASP A 51 -36.85 -64.89 81.28
C ASP A 51 -36.57 -63.43 80.89
N CYS A 52 -36.77 -62.50 81.81
CA CYS A 52 -36.38 -61.10 81.65
C CYS A 52 -34.85 -60.96 81.49
N GLU A 53 -34.07 -61.65 82.33
CA GLU A 53 -32.61 -61.62 82.24
C GLU A 53 -32.11 -62.32 80.96
N ARG A 54 -32.75 -63.42 80.55
CA ARG A 54 -32.42 -64.10 79.27
C ARG A 54 -32.60 -63.18 78.08
N ARG A 55 -33.73 -62.48 77.98
CA ARG A 55 -34.02 -61.55 76.87
C ARG A 55 -33.08 -60.34 76.88
N ARG A 56 -32.66 -59.88 78.06
CA ARG A 56 -31.63 -58.84 78.20
C ARG A 56 -30.27 -59.30 77.67
N VAL A 57 -29.85 -60.52 78.00
CA VAL A 57 -28.59 -61.09 77.50
C VAL A 57 -28.63 -61.28 75.99
N GLU A 58 -29.75 -61.77 75.43
CA GLU A 58 -29.94 -61.91 73.98
C GLU A 58 -29.83 -60.55 73.26
N CYS A 59 -30.47 -59.49 73.77
CA CYS A 59 -30.31 -58.13 73.22
C CYS A 59 -28.86 -57.62 73.29
N LEU A 60 -28.13 -57.90 74.37
CA LEU A 60 -26.72 -57.52 74.51
C LEU A 60 -25.82 -58.28 73.54
N ASP A 61 -26.08 -59.57 73.32
CA ASP A 61 -25.38 -60.40 72.35
C ASP A 61 -25.65 -59.92 70.91
N GLU A 62 -26.91 -59.56 70.59
CA GLU A 62 -27.26 -58.95 69.30
C GLU A 62 -26.54 -57.61 69.08
N MET A 63 -26.51 -56.74 70.09
CA MET A 63 -25.79 -55.46 70.02
C MET A 63 -24.29 -55.68 69.82
N THR A 64 -23.70 -56.63 70.54
CA THR A 64 -22.28 -57.00 70.39
C THR A 64 -21.99 -57.57 68.99
N ASN A 65 -22.91 -58.37 68.44
CA ASN A 65 -22.77 -58.93 67.10
C ASN A 65 -22.91 -57.85 66.02
N LEU A 66 -23.80 -56.87 66.20
CA LEU A 66 -23.92 -55.72 65.32
C LEU A 66 -22.65 -54.87 65.34
N GLU A 67 -22.12 -54.56 66.52
CA GLU A 67 -20.85 -53.83 66.67
C GLU A 67 -19.69 -54.53 65.95
N LYS A 68 -19.62 -55.86 66.07
CA LYS A 68 -18.63 -56.66 65.34
C LYS A 68 -18.81 -56.58 63.83
N GLN A 69 -20.05 -56.70 63.32
CA GLN A 69 -20.33 -56.56 61.90
C GLN A 69 -19.97 -55.16 61.36
N PHE A 70 -20.24 -54.10 62.13
CA PHE A 70 -19.81 -52.75 61.79
C PHE A 70 -18.27 -52.62 61.77
N GLY A 71 -17.58 -53.26 62.72
CA GLY A 71 -16.12 -53.35 62.74
C GLY A 71 -15.56 -54.05 61.50
N ASP A 72 -16.08 -55.23 61.18
CA ASP A 72 -15.66 -56.02 60.01
C ASP A 72 -15.93 -55.28 58.69
N LEU A 73 -17.08 -54.61 58.56
CA LEU A 73 -17.43 -53.83 57.38
C LEU A 73 -16.54 -52.60 57.21
N LYS A 74 -16.21 -51.92 58.31
CA LYS A 74 -15.26 -50.80 58.34
C LYS A 74 -13.87 -51.24 57.88
N ASP A 75 -13.38 -52.36 58.39
CA ASP A 75 -12.09 -52.93 57.99
C ASP A 75 -12.08 -53.35 56.51
N GLN A 76 -13.17 -53.92 56.03
CA GLN A 76 -13.33 -54.26 54.61
C GLN A 76 -13.27 -53.01 53.73
N LEU A 77 -13.97 -51.94 54.12
CA LEU A 77 -13.94 -50.66 53.40
C LEU A 77 -12.54 -50.07 53.37
N TYR A 78 -11.80 -50.09 54.49
CA TYR A 78 -10.41 -49.60 54.49
C TYR A 78 -9.49 -50.43 53.61
N LYS A 79 -9.59 -51.76 53.66
CA LYS A 79 -8.81 -52.65 52.79
C LYS A 79 -9.10 -52.39 51.32
N GLU A 80 -10.35 -52.20 50.96
CA GLU A 80 -10.74 -51.88 49.58
C GLU A 80 -10.20 -50.51 49.14
N ARG A 81 -10.32 -49.49 50.00
CA ARG A 81 -9.75 -48.16 49.72
C ARG A 81 -8.24 -48.21 49.54
N LEU A 82 -7.54 -48.94 50.41
CA LEU A 82 -6.09 -49.11 50.29
C LEU A 82 -5.74 -49.82 48.97
N SER A 83 -6.49 -50.85 48.60
CA SER A 83 -6.30 -51.57 47.33
C SER A 83 -6.57 -50.70 46.10
N GLN A 84 -7.57 -49.81 46.15
CA GLN A 84 -7.84 -48.85 45.06
C GLN A 84 -6.68 -47.88 44.89
N VAL A 85 -6.13 -47.36 46.00
CA VAL A 85 -4.96 -46.47 45.99
C VAL A 85 -3.72 -47.19 45.48
N ASP A 86 -3.46 -48.41 45.96
CA ASP A 86 -2.33 -49.22 45.51
C ASP A 86 -2.42 -49.57 44.02
N ALA A 87 -3.63 -49.82 43.50
CA ALA A 87 -3.85 -50.05 42.07
C ALA A 87 -3.52 -48.80 41.25
N LYS A 88 -4.04 -47.63 41.65
CA LYS A 88 -3.71 -46.35 40.99
C LYS A 88 -2.22 -46.03 41.07
N LEU A 89 -1.58 -46.28 42.21
CA LEU A 89 -0.14 -46.08 42.38
C LEU A 89 0.66 -46.99 41.44
N LYS A 90 0.26 -48.26 41.28
CA LYS A 90 0.88 -49.18 40.31
C LYS A 90 0.71 -48.70 38.87
N GLU A 91 -0.44 -48.16 38.50
CA GLU A 91 -0.67 -47.59 37.16
C GLU A 91 0.23 -46.38 36.90
N VAL A 92 0.41 -45.50 37.89
CA VAL A 92 1.32 -44.35 37.82
C VAL A 92 2.77 -44.81 37.70
N ILE A 93 3.22 -45.75 38.54
CA ILE A 93 4.59 -46.29 38.49
C ILE A 93 4.85 -47.00 37.16
N ALA A 94 3.86 -47.72 36.64
CA ALA A 94 3.94 -48.36 35.33
C ALA A 94 3.87 -47.36 34.15
N GLY A 95 3.64 -46.07 34.42
CA GLY A 95 3.52 -45.02 33.40
C GLY A 95 2.29 -45.18 32.51
N LYS A 96 1.23 -45.83 33.01
CA LYS A 96 -0.01 -46.11 32.28
C LYS A 96 -1.21 -45.27 32.74
N ALA A 97 -1.01 -44.40 33.72
CA ALA A 97 -2.06 -43.52 34.24
C ALA A 97 -2.52 -42.53 33.15
N SER A 98 -3.73 -42.73 32.64
CA SER A 98 -4.33 -41.93 31.55
C SER A 98 -4.45 -40.44 31.89
N GLU A 99 -4.71 -40.13 33.16
CA GLU A 99 -4.81 -38.76 33.70
C GLU A 99 -3.58 -37.88 33.35
N TYR A 100 -2.41 -38.50 33.16
CA TYR A 100 -1.18 -37.81 32.75
C TYR A 100 -0.82 -38.02 31.28
N LEU A 101 -1.14 -39.18 30.73
CA LEU A 101 -0.83 -39.51 29.33
C LEU A 101 -1.67 -38.69 28.34
N ASP A 102 -2.94 -38.45 28.63
CA ASP A 102 -3.82 -37.72 27.71
C ASP A 102 -3.41 -36.23 27.58
N PRO A 103 -3.15 -35.48 28.68
CA PRO A 103 -2.59 -34.14 28.58
C PRO A 103 -1.22 -34.11 27.89
N LEU A 104 -0.37 -35.11 28.12
CA LEU A 104 0.93 -35.21 27.46
C LEU A 104 0.78 -35.41 25.95
N ALA A 105 -0.11 -36.30 25.51
CA ALA A 105 -0.41 -36.53 24.10
C ALA A 105 -0.92 -35.25 23.42
N ASN A 106 -1.86 -34.56 24.06
CA ASN A 106 -2.38 -33.27 23.59
C ASN A 106 -1.28 -32.21 23.50
N LEU A 107 -0.39 -32.13 24.49
CA LEU A 107 0.73 -31.18 24.47
C LEU A 107 1.71 -31.50 23.33
N GLN A 108 2.00 -32.79 23.11
CA GLN A 108 2.85 -33.26 22.02
C GLN A 108 2.23 -32.94 20.65
N GLU A 109 0.93 -33.13 20.48
CA GLU A 109 0.21 -32.74 19.27
C GLU A 109 0.29 -31.21 19.06
N ASN A 110 0.01 -30.42 20.09
CA ASN A 110 0.11 -28.96 20.01
C ASN A 110 1.52 -28.48 19.65
N MET A 111 2.56 -29.14 20.17
CA MET A 111 3.93 -28.86 19.78
C MET A 111 4.18 -29.15 18.29
N GLN A 112 3.67 -30.28 17.78
CA GLN A 112 3.78 -30.61 16.36
C GLN A 112 3.03 -29.61 15.48
N ILE A 113 1.81 -29.21 15.86
CA ILE A 113 1.04 -28.19 15.14
C ILE A 113 1.80 -26.87 15.13
N ARG A 114 2.29 -26.39 16.27
CA ARG A 114 3.09 -25.15 16.34
C ARG A 114 4.33 -25.21 15.47
N THR A 115 5.01 -26.35 15.42
CA THR A 115 6.20 -26.54 14.58
C THR A 115 5.84 -26.49 13.09
N LYS A 116 4.76 -27.17 12.68
CA LYS A 116 4.28 -27.14 11.29
C LYS A 116 3.86 -25.73 10.86
N VAL A 117 3.08 -25.04 11.70
CA VAL A 117 2.63 -23.67 11.45
C VAL A 117 3.81 -22.71 11.34
N ALA A 118 4.81 -22.82 12.23
CA ALA A 118 6.02 -22.02 12.15
C ALA A 118 6.81 -22.28 10.85
N GLY A 119 6.84 -23.53 10.38
CA GLY A 119 7.42 -23.90 9.08
C GLY A 119 6.72 -23.21 7.91
N ILE A 120 5.38 -23.32 7.84
CA ILE A 120 4.57 -22.67 6.80
C ILE A 120 4.75 -21.15 6.84
N TYR A 121 4.73 -20.56 8.03
CA TYR A 121 4.92 -19.11 8.19
C TYR A 121 6.28 -18.66 7.67
N ARG A 122 7.35 -19.41 7.97
CA ARG A 122 8.69 -19.14 7.45
C ARG A 122 8.72 -19.18 5.91
N GLU A 123 8.11 -20.19 5.30
CA GLU A 123 8.02 -20.30 3.84
C GLU A 123 7.28 -19.10 3.22
N LEU A 124 6.13 -18.73 3.78
CA LEU A 124 5.37 -17.56 3.34
C LEU A 124 6.16 -16.25 3.50
N CYS A 125 6.94 -16.09 4.57
CA CYS A 125 7.82 -14.93 4.73
C CYS A 125 8.89 -14.88 3.64
N ILE A 126 9.54 -16.00 3.33
CA ILE A 126 10.56 -16.08 2.28
C ILE A 126 9.93 -15.75 0.92
N GLU A 127 8.77 -16.33 0.62
CA GLU A 127 8.05 -16.09 -0.64
C GLU A 127 7.61 -14.62 -0.75
N SER A 128 7.13 -14.02 0.34
CA SER A 128 6.79 -12.59 0.38
C SER A 128 7.99 -11.70 0.09
N VAL A 129 9.16 -12.01 0.65
CA VAL A 129 10.39 -11.26 0.39
C VAL A 129 10.83 -11.42 -1.06
N LYS A 130 10.78 -12.64 -1.60
CA LYS A 130 11.10 -12.92 -3.00
C LYS A 130 10.18 -12.13 -3.95
N ASN A 131 8.87 -12.16 -3.72
CA ASN A 131 7.92 -11.40 -4.52
C ASN A 131 8.18 -9.89 -4.48
N LYS A 132 8.51 -9.32 -3.31
CA LYS A 132 8.90 -7.91 -3.21
C LYS A 132 10.15 -7.61 -4.04
N TYR A 133 11.16 -8.47 -3.95
CA TYR A 133 12.38 -8.34 -4.72
C TYR A 133 12.13 -8.39 -6.23
N ASP A 134 11.33 -9.36 -6.69
CA ASP A 134 10.98 -9.50 -8.11
C ASP A 134 10.17 -8.31 -8.62
N CYS A 135 9.22 -7.80 -7.83
CA CYS A 135 8.48 -6.57 -8.14
C CYS A 135 9.40 -5.35 -8.25
N GLU A 136 10.37 -5.21 -7.35
CA GLU A 136 11.32 -4.09 -7.36
C GLU A 136 12.22 -4.13 -8.60
N ILE A 137 12.72 -5.32 -8.97
CA ILE A 137 13.48 -5.49 -10.22
C ILE A 137 12.64 -5.07 -11.42
N GLN A 138 11.40 -5.55 -11.49
CA GLN A 138 10.52 -5.25 -12.61
C GLN A 138 10.21 -3.75 -12.69
N ALA A 139 9.92 -3.11 -11.55
CA ALA A 139 9.68 -1.68 -11.47
C ALA A 139 10.90 -0.87 -11.93
N ALA A 140 12.09 -1.23 -11.45
CA ALA A 140 13.34 -0.57 -11.85
C ALA A 140 13.62 -0.72 -13.35
N PHE A 141 13.37 -1.91 -13.91
CA PHE A 141 13.53 -2.16 -15.34
C PHE A 141 12.57 -1.32 -16.18
N GLN A 142 11.27 -1.33 -15.84
CA GLN A 142 10.25 -0.55 -16.54
C GLN A 142 10.50 0.96 -16.43
N HIS A 143 10.94 1.43 -15.27
CA HIS A 143 11.33 2.83 -15.07
C HIS A 143 12.49 3.21 -15.98
N TRP A 144 13.56 2.41 -15.98
CA TRP A 144 14.71 2.64 -16.86
C TRP A 144 14.33 2.64 -18.34
N GLU A 145 13.50 1.68 -18.78
CA GLU A 145 13.08 1.57 -20.18
C GLU A 145 12.21 2.77 -20.60
N SER A 146 11.32 3.24 -19.71
CA SER A 146 10.48 4.42 -19.95
C SER A 146 11.31 5.70 -20.03
N GLU A 147 12.25 5.91 -19.11
CA GLU A 147 13.15 7.06 -19.12
C GLU A 147 14.02 7.09 -20.38
N LYS A 148 14.54 5.93 -20.78
CA LYS A 148 15.30 5.79 -22.02
C LYS A 148 14.46 6.22 -23.22
N LEU A 149 13.22 5.72 -23.35
CA LEU A 149 12.34 6.07 -24.45
C LEU A 149 12.00 7.56 -24.45
N LEU A 150 11.67 8.12 -23.28
CA LEU A 150 11.36 9.54 -23.12
C LEU A 150 12.53 10.44 -23.54
N LEU A 151 13.76 10.04 -23.23
CA LEU A 151 14.96 10.77 -23.65
C LEU A 151 15.14 10.73 -25.17
N PHE A 152 14.91 9.57 -25.80
CA PHE A 152 14.92 9.46 -27.26
C PHE A 152 13.88 10.37 -27.91
N ASP A 153 12.65 10.37 -27.40
CA ASP A 153 11.57 11.23 -27.92
C ASP A 153 11.89 12.72 -27.72
N THR A 154 12.50 13.08 -26.59
CA THR A 154 12.94 14.46 -26.31
C THR A 154 14.00 14.91 -27.31
N VAL A 155 15.06 14.12 -27.49
CA VAL A 155 16.14 14.44 -28.44
C VAL A 155 15.61 14.47 -29.87
N GLN A 156 14.74 13.53 -30.24
CA GLN A 156 14.11 13.52 -31.56
C GLN A 156 13.29 14.80 -31.78
N SER A 157 12.48 15.20 -30.79
CA SER A 157 11.67 16.42 -30.86
C SER A 157 12.55 17.66 -31.00
N GLU A 158 13.64 17.75 -30.23
CA GLU A 158 14.59 18.87 -30.33
C GLU A 158 15.26 18.95 -31.71
N LEU A 159 15.66 17.80 -32.27
CA LEU A 159 16.27 17.74 -33.60
C LEU A 159 15.26 18.12 -34.69
N VAL A 160 14.04 17.62 -34.63
CA VAL A 160 12.96 17.96 -35.58
C VAL A 160 12.66 19.45 -35.51
N GLU A 161 12.53 20.01 -34.30
CA GLU A 161 12.28 21.43 -34.12
C GLU A 161 13.46 22.29 -34.59
N LYS A 162 14.70 21.83 -34.41
CA LYS A 162 15.90 22.50 -34.94
C LYS A 162 15.93 22.48 -36.47
N ILE A 163 15.55 21.37 -37.10
CA ILE A 163 15.39 21.28 -38.56
C ILE A 163 14.34 22.28 -39.03
N ARG A 164 13.15 22.31 -38.40
CA ARG A 164 12.08 23.25 -38.73
C ARG A 164 12.54 24.71 -38.69
N ARG A 165 13.23 25.12 -37.62
CA ARG A 165 13.78 26.49 -37.51
C ARG A 165 14.79 26.82 -38.59
N LEU A 166 15.68 25.88 -38.93
CA LEU A 166 16.65 26.08 -40.01
C LEU A 166 15.98 26.21 -41.38
N GLU A 167 14.90 25.46 -41.62
CA GLU A 167 14.09 25.58 -42.84
C GLU A 167 13.38 26.94 -42.91
N GLU A 168 12.80 27.39 -41.80
CA GLU A 168 12.18 28.72 -41.68
C GLU A 168 13.19 29.84 -41.92
N ASP A 169 14.37 29.79 -41.31
CA ASP A 169 15.45 30.75 -41.52
C ASP A 169 15.91 30.79 -42.97
N ARG A 170 15.99 29.62 -43.63
CA ARG A 170 16.28 29.52 -45.06
C ARG A 170 15.20 30.21 -45.89
N HIS A 171 13.91 29.95 -45.63
CA HIS A 171 12.80 30.59 -46.33
C HIS A 171 12.73 32.10 -46.09
N ILE A 172 13.04 32.56 -44.87
CA ILE A 172 13.13 33.99 -44.55
C ILE A 172 14.28 34.62 -45.35
N SER A 173 15.44 33.96 -45.43
CA SER A 173 16.58 34.47 -46.19
C SER A 173 16.29 34.54 -47.68
N THR A 174 15.63 33.53 -48.26
CA THR A 174 15.26 33.56 -49.69
C THR A 174 14.24 34.66 -49.97
N ASN A 175 13.19 34.78 -49.14
CA ASN A 175 12.17 35.83 -49.29
C ASN A 175 12.72 37.24 -49.11
N LYS A 176 13.68 37.43 -48.19
CA LYS A 176 14.40 38.72 -48.05
C LYS A 176 15.17 39.03 -49.33
N ASN A 177 15.83 38.06 -49.92
CA ASN A 177 16.60 38.25 -51.14
C ASN A 177 15.70 38.64 -52.33
N GLU A 178 14.53 38.01 -52.47
CA GLU A 178 13.53 38.38 -53.49
C GLU A 178 12.99 39.80 -53.31
N LYS A 179 12.75 40.24 -52.06
CA LYS A 179 12.26 41.61 -51.77
C LYS A 179 13.26 42.72 -52.10
N TYR A 180 14.55 42.42 -52.24
CA TYR A 180 15.59 43.40 -52.58
C TYR A 180 16.13 43.24 -54.00
N GLN A 181 15.51 42.39 -54.83
CA GLN A 181 15.93 42.19 -56.20
C GLN A 181 15.23 43.17 -57.14
N HIS A 182 15.78 44.38 -57.25
CA HIS A 182 15.30 45.36 -58.24
C HIS A 182 15.74 44.95 -59.65
N ASN A 183 14.79 44.93 -60.58
CA ASN A 183 15.07 44.57 -61.97
C ASN A 183 15.57 45.82 -62.71
N ALA A 184 16.89 46.04 -62.65
CA ALA A 184 17.56 47.12 -63.38
C ALA A 184 18.40 46.56 -64.53
N ARG A 185 18.18 47.03 -65.76
CA ARG A 185 19.00 46.68 -66.94
C ARG A 185 19.13 47.85 -67.92
N SER A 186 20.22 47.88 -68.67
CA SER A 186 20.39 48.79 -69.80
C SER A 186 20.18 48.03 -71.11
N GLU A 187 19.36 48.57 -72.01
CA GLU A 187 19.11 47.98 -73.33
C GLU A 187 18.89 49.11 -74.34
N GLU A 188 19.58 49.07 -75.48
CA GLU A 188 19.45 50.04 -76.58
C GLU A 188 19.57 51.53 -76.17
N GLY A 189 20.41 51.84 -75.18
CA GLY A 189 20.59 53.21 -74.68
C GLY A 189 19.43 53.72 -73.81
N LYS A 190 18.54 52.84 -73.36
CA LYS A 190 17.50 53.09 -72.36
C LYS A 190 17.77 52.30 -71.09
N LEU A 191 17.30 52.82 -69.96
CA LEU A 191 17.40 52.18 -68.64
C LEU A 191 16.03 51.61 -68.29
N TYR A 192 15.97 50.32 -68.00
CA TYR A 192 14.80 49.69 -67.39
C TYR A 192 15.04 49.58 -65.89
N TYR A 193 14.09 50.03 -65.08
CA TYR A 193 14.15 49.90 -63.62
C TYR A 193 12.74 49.70 -63.06
N ASP A 194 12.53 48.59 -62.33
CA ASP A 194 11.27 48.25 -61.63
C ASP A 194 9.99 48.38 -62.47
N GLY A 195 10.04 47.98 -63.75
CA GLY A 195 8.87 47.99 -64.64
C GLY A 195 8.85 49.13 -65.66
N GLU A 196 9.64 50.18 -65.43
CA GLU A 196 9.57 51.42 -66.22
C GLU A 196 10.84 51.65 -67.05
N TRP A 197 10.66 52.26 -68.22
CA TRP A 197 11.75 52.65 -69.12
C TRP A 197 12.07 54.13 -69.00
N TYR A 198 13.36 54.42 -68.87
CA TYR A 198 13.91 55.76 -68.74
C TYR A 198 14.83 56.06 -69.93
N CYS A 199 14.64 57.24 -70.52
CA CYS A 199 15.39 57.69 -71.69
C CYS A 199 16.33 58.86 -71.36
N ARG A 200 17.35 59.07 -72.20
CA ARG A 200 18.19 60.28 -72.16
C ARG A 200 17.33 61.54 -72.28
N GLY A 201 17.60 62.53 -71.43
CA GLY A 201 16.88 63.80 -71.36
C GLY A 201 15.71 63.82 -70.38
N GLN A 202 15.35 62.67 -69.80
CA GLN A 202 14.25 62.58 -68.84
C GLN A 202 14.69 63.00 -67.43
N THR A 203 13.82 63.72 -66.73
CA THR A 203 14.00 64.07 -65.32
C THR A 203 13.56 62.91 -64.43
N ILE A 204 14.45 62.52 -63.53
CA ILE A 204 14.27 61.44 -62.57
C ILE A 204 14.56 61.93 -61.15
N CYS A 205 13.90 61.32 -60.18
CA CYS A 205 14.22 61.45 -58.76
C CYS A 205 15.08 60.26 -58.34
N ILE A 206 16.28 60.54 -57.86
CA ILE A 206 17.21 59.53 -57.32
C ILE A 206 17.15 59.62 -55.79
N ASP A 207 16.79 58.52 -55.17
CA ASP A 207 16.74 58.36 -53.72
C ASP A 207 17.85 57.41 -53.27
N LYS A 208 18.61 57.82 -52.27
CA LYS A 208 19.66 57.04 -51.62
C LYS A 208 19.28 56.94 -50.17
N LYS A 209 19.28 55.72 -49.63
CA LYS A 209 19.05 55.47 -48.20
C LYS A 209 19.97 56.41 -47.40
N ASP A 210 19.37 57.30 -46.62
CA ASP A 210 20.00 58.32 -45.76
C ASP A 210 20.36 59.69 -46.40
N GLU A 211 19.99 59.96 -47.66
CA GLU A 211 20.11 61.30 -48.29
C GLU A 211 18.75 61.82 -48.80
N VAL A 212 18.60 63.14 -48.94
CA VAL A 212 17.37 63.74 -49.47
C VAL A 212 17.22 63.39 -50.97
N PRO A 213 16.04 62.92 -51.43
CA PRO A 213 15.80 62.60 -52.82
C PRO A 213 16.14 63.78 -53.73
N THR A 214 16.98 63.53 -54.72
CA THR A 214 17.52 64.58 -55.59
C THR A 214 16.99 64.42 -57.01
N ARG A 215 16.51 65.53 -57.59
CA ARG A 215 16.09 65.60 -58.99
C ARG A 215 17.31 65.73 -59.91
N ALA A 216 17.35 64.90 -60.94
CA ALA A 216 18.41 64.89 -61.93
C ALA A 216 17.89 64.53 -63.32
N ILE A 217 18.60 64.95 -64.37
CA ILE A 217 18.29 64.64 -65.76
C ILE A 217 19.26 63.58 -66.26
N ILE A 218 18.75 62.53 -66.90
CA ILE A 218 19.59 61.50 -67.51
C ILE A 218 20.34 62.08 -68.70
N THR A 219 21.66 61.99 -68.69
CA THR A 219 22.52 62.53 -69.76
C THR A 219 23.04 61.47 -70.70
N THR A 220 23.45 60.31 -70.18
CA THR A 220 24.00 59.20 -70.96
C THR A 220 23.66 57.89 -70.26
N ILE A 221 23.28 56.86 -71.02
CA ILE A 221 23.00 55.52 -70.51
C ILE A 221 23.99 54.59 -71.21
N ASN A 222 24.89 53.97 -70.45
CA ASN A 222 25.80 52.93 -70.90
C ASN A 222 25.35 51.56 -70.38
N HIS A 223 25.99 50.50 -70.86
CA HIS A 223 25.67 49.11 -70.48
C HIS A 223 25.71 48.88 -68.95
N ASP A 224 26.74 49.41 -68.26
CA ASP A 224 26.95 49.16 -66.82
C ASP A 224 26.70 50.37 -65.93
N GLU A 225 26.57 51.57 -66.50
CA GLU A 225 26.45 52.83 -65.77
C GLU A 225 25.55 53.86 -66.46
N VAL A 226 24.91 54.69 -65.66
CA VAL A 226 24.02 55.77 -66.10
C VAL A 226 24.51 57.10 -65.54
N TRP A 227 24.75 58.06 -66.43
CA TRP A 227 25.18 59.41 -66.10
C TRP A 227 23.99 60.34 -66.01
N PHE A 228 23.92 61.11 -64.92
CA PHE A 228 22.87 62.09 -64.68
C PHE A 228 23.46 63.44 -64.27
N LYS A 229 22.70 64.50 -64.54
CA LYS A 229 23.05 65.88 -64.16
C LYS A 229 22.03 66.40 -63.16
N ARG A 230 22.50 66.81 -61.99
CA ARG A 230 21.70 67.41 -60.91
C ARG A 230 21.35 68.87 -61.23
N LEU A 231 20.40 69.44 -60.48
CA LEU A 231 19.96 70.84 -60.64
C LEU A 231 21.06 71.87 -60.33
N ASP A 232 22.06 71.49 -59.53
CA ASP A 232 23.26 72.28 -59.23
C ASP A 232 24.28 72.33 -60.40
N GLY A 233 24.00 71.61 -61.49
CA GLY A 233 24.89 71.51 -62.65
C GLY A 233 25.92 70.37 -62.56
N SER A 234 26.06 69.72 -61.39
CA SER A 234 26.99 68.62 -61.16
C SER A 234 26.57 67.37 -61.93
N LYS A 235 27.54 66.71 -62.55
CA LYS A 235 27.34 65.40 -63.18
C LYS A 235 27.77 64.30 -62.23
N SER A 236 26.97 63.25 -62.12
CA SER A 236 27.27 62.08 -61.32
C SER A 236 26.84 60.83 -62.07
N LYS A 237 27.38 59.68 -61.70
CA LYS A 237 27.09 58.40 -62.35
C LYS A 237 26.57 57.38 -61.36
N LEU A 238 25.78 56.44 -61.85
CA LEU A 238 25.14 55.39 -61.08
C LEU A 238 25.33 54.06 -61.79
N TYR A 239 25.83 53.04 -61.10
CA TYR A 239 26.03 51.73 -61.71
C TYR A 239 24.73 50.92 -61.69
N ILE A 240 24.42 50.19 -62.76
CA ILE A 240 23.24 49.31 -62.82
C ILE A 240 23.25 48.31 -61.65
N SER A 241 24.42 47.80 -61.27
CA SER A 241 24.60 46.90 -60.12
C SER A 241 24.26 47.54 -58.77
N GLN A 242 24.28 48.87 -58.66
CA GLN A 242 23.85 49.59 -57.45
C GLN A 242 22.33 49.72 -57.37
N LEU A 243 21.66 49.85 -58.52
CA LEU A 243 20.19 49.80 -58.62
C LEU A 243 19.68 48.40 -58.28
N GLN A 244 20.27 47.36 -58.86
CA GLN A 244 19.90 45.96 -58.60
C GLN A 244 20.03 45.56 -57.13
N LYS A 245 20.99 46.16 -56.41
CA LYS A 245 21.25 45.92 -54.98
C LYS A 245 20.46 46.86 -54.05
N ALA A 246 19.46 47.58 -54.56
CA ALA A 246 18.64 48.52 -53.79
C ALA A 246 19.42 49.65 -53.08
N LYS A 247 20.66 49.96 -53.51
CA LYS A 247 21.46 51.03 -52.87
C LYS A 247 20.95 52.42 -53.25
N TYR A 248 20.40 52.52 -54.45
CA TYR A 248 19.74 53.70 -54.99
C TYR A 248 18.44 53.25 -55.64
N THR A 249 17.39 54.06 -55.51
CA THR A 249 16.12 53.85 -56.21
C THR A 249 15.83 55.03 -57.11
N ILE A 250 15.23 54.78 -58.28
CA ILE A 250 14.91 55.80 -59.27
C ILE A 250 13.40 55.80 -59.50
N LYS A 251 12.81 56.99 -59.57
CA LYS A 251 11.40 57.21 -59.91
C LYS A 251 11.28 58.36 -60.90
N HIS A 252 10.20 58.41 -61.66
CA HIS A 252 9.85 59.61 -62.42
C HIS A 252 9.64 60.80 -61.48
N SER A 253 10.17 61.97 -61.87
CA SER A 253 9.97 63.24 -61.15
C SER A 253 8.67 63.91 -61.53
#